data_AF-A0A7X7VHB1-F1
#
_entry.id   AF-A0A7X7VHB1-F1
#
_cell.length_a   1.000
_cell.length_b   1.000
_cell.length_c   1.000
_cell.angle_alpha   90.00
_cell.angle_beta   90.00
_cell.angle_gamma   90.00
#
_symmetry.space_group_name_H-M   'P 1'
#
loop_
_entity.id
_entity.type
_entity.pdbx_description
1 polymer ?
#
loop_
_entity_poly.entity_id
_entity_poly.type
_entity_poly.pdbx_seq_one_letter_code
_entity_poly.pdbx_strand_id
1 'polypeptide(L)'
;MHHRTYVRLGAEEPDDLRVLCDQCHEAVHGIQGKRKSVTATEAFVGALEASDTPQVVRTGLASTDARLGGGLPRGYLTVLASAANVGKTILARQIAASQTHETGVVLTDLHTPQRDVIESLFARVSGIHHERPLRLVIGDPAAHAAVDAGAADLE
;
A
#
# COMPACT_ATOMS: atom_id res chain seq x y z
N MET A 1 31.09 -12.00 13.09
CA MET A 1 32.42 -11.80 12.47
C MET A 1 32.98 -10.50 13.01
N HIS A 2 34.30 -10.41 13.19
CA HIS A 2 34.97 -9.18 13.63
C HIS A 2 36.00 -8.73 12.61
N HIS A 3 36.12 -7.43 12.44
CA HIS A 3 37.19 -6.79 11.70
C HIS A 3 38.51 -6.98 12.42
N ARG A 4 39.51 -7.49 11.70
CA ARG A 4 40.90 -7.53 12.17
C ARG A 4 41.57 -6.16 12.00
N THR A 5 41.11 -5.38 11.02
CA THR A 5 41.52 -4.00 10.75
C THR A 5 40.34 -3.17 10.25
N TYR A 6 40.33 -1.88 10.54
CA TYR A 6 39.28 -0.94 10.13
C TYR A 6 39.67 -0.08 8.92
N VAL A 7 40.80 -0.38 8.28
CA VAL A 7 41.37 0.43 7.19
C VAL A 7 40.50 0.45 5.93
N ARG A 8 39.72 -0.61 5.67
CA ARG A 8 38.86 -0.77 4.48
C ARG A 8 37.38 -0.97 4.82
N LEU A 9 36.87 -0.26 5.82
CA LEU A 9 35.47 -0.40 6.23
C LEU A 9 34.51 -0.13 5.05
N GLY A 10 33.66 -1.10 4.69
CA GLY A 10 32.76 -1.07 3.53
C GLY A 10 33.32 -1.62 2.21
N ALA A 11 34.58 -2.00 2.16
CA ALA A 11 35.24 -2.67 1.03
C ALA A 11 36.16 -3.81 1.51
N GLU A 12 35.71 -4.54 2.54
CA GLU A 12 36.49 -5.56 3.23
C GLU A 12 36.74 -6.80 2.34
N GLU A 13 37.97 -7.31 2.36
CA GLU A 13 38.28 -8.63 1.82
C GLU A 13 38.08 -9.71 2.88
N PRO A 14 37.90 -11.00 2.51
CA PRO A 14 37.72 -12.09 3.46
C PRO A 14 38.82 -12.16 4.54
N ASP A 15 40.06 -11.78 4.22
CA ASP A 15 41.20 -11.77 5.15
C ASP A 15 41.14 -10.62 6.19
N ASP A 16 40.33 -9.58 5.94
CA ASP A 16 40.08 -8.49 6.88
C ASP A 16 39.10 -8.91 8.01
N LEU A 17 38.43 -10.07 7.84
CA LEU A 17 37.40 -10.58 8.72
C LEU A 17 37.84 -11.85 9.43
N ARG A 18 37.58 -11.92 10.73
CA ARG A 18 37.75 -13.16 11.52
C ARG A 18 36.39 -13.65 12.01
N VAL A 19 36.10 -14.92 11.74
CA VAL A 19 34.98 -15.62 12.38
C VAL A 19 35.44 -16.03 13.78
N LEU A 20 34.77 -15.51 14.80
CA LEU A 20 34.96 -15.94 16.19
C LEU A 20 33.91 -17.00 16.50
N CYS A 21 34.26 -17.95 17.38
CA CYS A 21 33.24 -18.82 17.98
C CYS A 21 32.34 -18.01 18.93
N ASP A 22 31.17 -18.56 19.26
CA ASP A 22 30.15 -17.88 20.07
C ASP A 22 30.70 -17.35 21.39
N GLN A 23 31.51 -18.15 22.08
CA GLN A 23 32.14 -17.77 23.35
C GLN A 23 33.10 -16.58 23.21
N CYS A 24 33.90 -16.55 22.13
CA CYS A 24 34.81 -15.45 21.86
C CYS A 24 34.08 -14.19 21.39
N HIS A 25 32.99 -14.34 20.64
CA HIS A 25 32.16 -13.22 20.20
C HIS A 25 31.47 -12.53 21.38
N GLU A 26 30.94 -13.31 22.32
CA GLU A 26 30.34 -12.83 23.57
C GLU A 26 31.36 -12.11 24.46
N ALA A 27 32.59 -12.63 24.55
CA ALA A 27 33.67 -11.98 25.30
C ALA A 27 34.09 -10.61 24.73
N VAL A 28 34.07 -10.44 23.40
CA VAL A 28 34.47 -9.17 22.76
C VAL A 28 33.36 -8.12 22.85
N HIS A 29 32.10 -8.52 22.73
CA HIS A 29 30.98 -7.58 22.74
C HIS A 29 30.26 -7.45 24.09
N GLY A 30 30.58 -8.28 25.08
CA GLY A 30 29.91 -8.30 26.39
C GLY A 30 28.41 -8.62 26.30
N ILE A 31 27.95 -9.18 25.17
CA ILE A 31 26.53 -9.48 24.94
C ILE A 31 26.23 -10.83 25.58
N GLN A 32 25.94 -10.81 26.88
CA GLN A 32 25.53 -12.02 27.60
C GLN A 32 24.29 -12.63 26.95
N GLY A 33 24.38 -13.92 26.59
CA GLY A 33 23.43 -14.71 25.80
C GLY A 33 21.99 -14.77 26.31
N LYS A 34 21.25 -13.67 26.22
CA LYS A 34 19.80 -13.74 26.03
C LYS A 34 19.58 -13.97 24.54
N ARG A 35 19.54 -15.24 24.13
CA ARG A 35 18.79 -15.62 22.93
C ARG A 35 17.39 -15.05 23.14
N LYS A 36 17.08 -13.91 22.52
CA LYS A 36 15.70 -13.40 22.48
C LYS A 36 14.90 -14.53 21.84
N SER A 37 14.08 -15.13 22.67
CA SER A 37 13.31 -16.31 22.31
C SER A 37 12.55 -16.05 21.02
N VAL A 38 12.56 -17.05 20.15
CA VAL A 38 11.74 -17.14 18.92
C VAL A 38 10.23 -17.10 19.23
N THR A 39 9.85 -16.95 20.51
CA THR A 39 8.48 -16.77 20.97
C THR A 39 7.82 -15.49 20.47
N ALA A 40 8.55 -14.45 20.08
CA ALA A 40 7.90 -13.26 19.51
C ALA A 40 7.33 -13.55 18.11
N THR A 41 8.02 -14.38 17.32
CA THR A 41 7.57 -14.81 16.01
C THR A 41 6.47 -15.86 16.11
N GLU A 42 6.60 -16.83 17.03
CA GLU A 42 5.55 -17.83 17.30
C GLU A 42 4.30 -17.21 17.94
N ALA A 43 4.44 -16.21 18.82
CA ALA A 43 3.29 -15.46 19.34
C ALA A 43 2.64 -14.58 18.28
N PHE A 44 3.42 -14.05 17.32
CA PHE A 44 2.87 -13.31 16.18
C PHE A 44 2.10 -14.24 15.22
N VAL A 45 2.65 -15.43 14.93
CA VAL A 45 1.97 -16.47 14.13
C VAL A 45 0.73 -16.99 14.87
N GLY A 46 0.82 -17.29 16.17
CA GLY A 46 -0.31 -17.75 16.98
C GLY A 46 -1.40 -16.68 17.15
N ALA A 47 -1.04 -15.39 17.16
CA ALA A 47 -2.01 -14.30 17.15
C ALA A 47 -2.68 -14.10 15.78
N LEU A 48 -1.99 -14.42 14.68
CA LEU A 48 -2.58 -14.47 13.33
C LEU A 48 -3.58 -15.64 13.19
N GLU A 49 -3.28 -16.79 13.82
CA GLU A 49 -4.15 -17.98 13.79
C GLU A 49 -5.37 -17.87 14.75
N ALA A 50 -5.28 -17.07 15.82
CA ALA A 50 -6.30 -17.01 16.87
C ALA A 50 -7.53 -16.13 16.56
N SER A 51 -7.56 -15.39 15.43
CA SER A 51 -8.75 -14.64 14.98
C SER A 51 -9.42 -15.33 13.80
N ASP A 52 -9.98 -16.52 14.04
CA ASP A 52 -10.62 -17.37 13.01
C ASP A 52 -12.06 -16.92 12.67
N THR A 53 -12.33 -15.62 12.72
CA THR A 53 -13.41 -15.03 11.93
C THR A 53 -12.72 -14.24 10.83
N PRO A 54 -12.74 -14.70 9.57
CA PRO A 54 -12.07 -14.00 8.48
C PRO A 54 -12.72 -12.62 8.34
N GLN A 55 -12.06 -11.61 8.92
CA GLN A 55 -12.46 -10.24 8.71
C GLN A 55 -12.12 -9.91 7.25
N VAL A 56 -13.13 -9.51 6.50
CA VAL A 56 -12.98 -9.11 5.10
C VAL A 56 -12.98 -7.58 5.00
N VAL A 57 -12.17 -7.07 4.09
CA VAL A 57 -12.16 -5.68 3.65
C VAL A 57 -12.95 -5.62 2.35
N ARG A 58 -14.07 -4.90 2.32
CA ARG A 58 -14.85 -4.74 1.09
C ARG A 58 -14.01 -4.01 0.04
N THR A 59 -14.16 -4.38 -1.22
CA THR A 59 -13.50 -3.69 -2.35
C THR A 59 -14.22 -2.41 -2.75
N GLY A 60 -15.44 -2.20 -2.23
CA GLY A 60 -16.34 -1.13 -2.67
C GLY A 60 -17.06 -1.45 -3.98
N LEU A 61 -16.84 -2.63 -4.56
CA LEU A 61 -17.47 -3.09 -5.78
C LEU A 61 -18.35 -4.31 -5.47
N ALA A 62 -19.67 -4.09 -5.38
CA ALA A 62 -20.62 -5.12 -4.95
C ALA A 62 -20.49 -6.45 -5.71
N SER A 63 -20.30 -6.41 -7.03
CA SER A 63 -20.11 -7.62 -7.84
C SER A 63 -18.80 -8.35 -7.55
N THR A 64 -17.74 -7.61 -7.23
CA THR A 64 -16.43 -8.18 -6.91
C THR A 64 -16.45 -8.77 -5.51
N ASP A 65 -17.03 -8.06 -4.54
CA ASP A 65 -17.19 -8.55 -3.17
C ASP A 65 -18.02 -9.83 -3.14
N ALA A 66 -19.11 -9.91 -3.90
CA ALA A 66 -19.92 -11.13 -4.01
C ALA A 66 -19.10 -12.34 -4.52
N ARG A 67 -18.18 -12.11 -5.48
CA ARG A 67 -17.31 -13.16 -6.03
C ARG A 67 -16.16 -13.54 -5.10
N LEU A 68 -15.76 -12.65 -4.20
CA LEU A 68 -14.69 -12.86 -3.22
C LEU A 68 -15.21 -13.34 -1.86
N GLY A 69 -16.51 -13.60 -1.72
CA GLY A 69 -17.10 -14.04 -0.44
C GLY A 69 -17.25 -12.91 0.58
N GLY A 70 -17.44 -11.68 0.12
CA GLY A 70 -17.68 -10.49 0.95
C GLY A 70 -16.55 -9.46 0.93
N GLY A 71 -15.42 -9.75 0.29
CA GLY A 71 -14.30 -8.83 0.14
C GLY A 71 -12.93 -9.52 0.18
N LEU A 72 -11.88 -8.73 0.38
CA LEU A 72 -10.51 -9.20 0.52
C LEU A 72 -10.23 -9.67 1.97
N PRO A 73 -9.63 -10.84 2.19
CA PRO A 73 -9.35 -11.32 3.55
C PRO A 73 -8.26 -10.48 4.22
N ARG A 74 -8.51 -9.98 5.45
CA ARG A 74 -7.53 -9.23 6.25
C ARG A 74 -6.37 -10.12 6.68
N GLY A 75 -5.16 -9.57 6.64
CA GLY A 75 -3.93 -10.30 7.01
C GLY A 75 -3.35 -11.16 5.89
N TYR A 76 -3.98 -11.18 4.71
CA TYR A 76 -3.50 -11.94 3.55
C TYR A 76 -2.92 -11.04 2.46
N LEU A 77 -1.93 -11.58 1.75
CA LEU A 77 -1.46 -10.99 0.50
C LEU A 77 -2.41 -11.36 -0.64
N THR A 78 -3.08 -10.37 -1.24
CA THR A 78 -3.85 -10.56 -2.46
C THR A 78 -3.06 -10.05 -3.66
N VAL A 79 -2.93 -10.89 -4.70
CA VAL A 79 -2.25 -10.53 -5.96
C VAL A 79 -3.27 -10.37 -7.08
N LEU A 80 -3.26 -9.21 -7.74
CA LEU A 80 -4.07 -8.93 -8.93
C LEU A 80 -3.21 -9.04 -10.19
N ALA A 81 -3.37 -10.12 -10.95
CA ALA A 81 -2.67 -10.37 -12.21
C ALA A 81 -3.64 -10.36 -13.41
N SER A 82 -3.24 -9.74 -14.52
CA SER A 82 -3.96 -9.80 -15.81
C SER A 82 -3.06 -9.29 -16.96
N ALA A 83 -3.57 -9.21 -18.18
CA ALA A 83 -2.86 -8.57 -19.30
C ALA A 83 -2.68 -7.05 -19.10
N ALA A 84 -1.74 -6.43 -19.82
CA ALA A 84 -1.59 -4.96 -19.83
C ALA A 84 -2.90 -4.29 -20.31
N ASN A 85 -3.16 -3.07 -19.82
CA ASN A 85 -4.31 -2.24 -20.21
C ASN A 85 -5.72 -2.78 -19.87
N VAL A 86 -5.83 -3.79 -19.00
CA VAL A 86 -7.12 -4.33 -18.51
C VAL A 86 -7.68 -3.52 -17.32
N GLY A 87 -7.03 -2.40 -16.94
CA GLY A 87 -7.53 -1.53 -15.86
C GLY A 87 -7.13 -1.96 -14.44
N LYS A 88 -6.07 -2.76 -14.25
CA LYS A 88 -5.59 -3.14 -12.90
C LYS A 88 -5.31 -1.95 -11.99
N THR A 89 -4.63 -0.93 -12.51
CA THR A 89 -4.33 0.29 -11.76
C THR A 89 -5.59 1.06 -11.39
N ILE A 90 -6.56 1.10 -12.30
CA ILE A 90 -7.87 1.73 -12.10
C ILE A 90 -8.63 1.01 -10.97
N LEU A 91 -8.65 -0.32 -11.01
CA LEU A 91 -9.27 -1.18 -9.99
C LEU A 91 -8.59 -1.02 -8.62
N ALA A 92 -7.25 -1.08 -8.57
CA ALA A 92 -6.48 -0.91 -7.34
C ALA A 92 -6.76 0.46 -6.68
N ARG A 93 -6.76 1.53 -7.47
CA ARG A 93 -7.13 2.87 -6.99
C ARG A 93 -8.60 2.95 -6.53
N GLN A 94 -9.48 2.12 -7.07
CA GLN A 94 -10.93 2.14 -6.79
C GLN A 94 -11.19 1.54 -5.43
N ILE A 95 -10.54 0.39 -5.20
CA ILE A 95 -10.48 -0.26 -3.89
C ILE A 95 -9.90 0.72 -2.88
N ALA A 96 -8.74 1.32 -3.17
CA ALA A 96 -8.12 2.30 -2.29
C ALA A 96 -9.05 3.48 -1.93
N ALA A 97 -9.70 4.09 -2.94
CA ALA A 97 -10.66 5.18 -2.73
C ALA A 97 -11.87 4.75 -1.90
N SER A 98 -12.38 3.53 -2.08
CA SER A 98 -13.52 3.03 -1.28
C SER A 98 -13.20 2.84 0.20
N GLN A 99 -11.92 2.63 0.51
CA GLN A 99 -11.46 2.27 1.85
C GLN A 99 -10.98 3.47 2.68
N THR A 100 -10.85 4.65 2.08
CA THR A 100 -10.33 5.87 2.75
C THR A 100 -11.16 6.31 3.96
N HIS A 101 -12.45 5.95 4.01
CA HIS A 101 -13.35 6.31 5.10
C HIS A 101 -13.38 5.30 6.25
N GLU A 102 -12.97 4.05 6.00
CA GLU A 102 -13.07 2.95 6.97
C GLU A 102 -11.70 2.56 7.55
N THR A 103 -10.61 2.78 6.81
CA THR A 103 -9.28 2.28 7.16
C THR A 103 -8.16 3.15 6.57
N GLY A 104 -6.96 3.08 7.16
CA GLY A 104 -5.76 3.69 6.58
C GLY A 104 -5.33 2.93 5.32
N VAL A 105 -5.21 3.64 4.20
CA VAL A 105 -4.78 3.08 2.93
C VAL A 105 -3.45 3.70 2.52
N VAL A 106 -2.47 2.85 2.22
CA VAL A 106 -1.21 3.27 1.59
C VAL A 106 -1.24 2.75 0.15
N LEU A 107 -1.17 3.66 -0.81
CA LEU A 107 -1.09 3.33 -2.22
C LEU A 107 0.28 3.72 -2.76
N THR A 108 0.97 2.78 -3.38
CA THR A 108 2.24 3.03 -4.07
C THR A 108 2.11 2.58 -5.52
N ASP A 109 2.28 3.54 -6.43
CA ASP A 109 2.35 3.32 -7.87
C ASP A 109 3.79 3.58 -8.30
N LEU A 110 4.39 2.62 -9.00
CA LEU A 110 5.79 2.71 -9.44
C LEU A 110 5.94 3.40 -10.81
N HIS A 111 4.84 3.59 -11.54
CA HIS A 111 4.85 4.17 -12.88
C HIS A 111 4.32 5.60 -12.90
N THR A 112 3.47 5.96 -11.94
CA THR A 112 2.83 7.27 -11.86
C THR A 112 3.47 8.13 -10.76
N PRO A 113 3.81 9.40 -11.01
CA PRO A 113 4.21 10.34 -9.95
C PRO A 113 3.21 10.40 -8.80
N GLN A 114 3.69 10.49 -7.55
CA GLN A 114 2.83 10.44 -6.36
C GLN A 114 1.76 11.55 -6.35
N ARG A 115 2.08 12.74 -6.84
CA ARG A 115 1.11 13.86 -6.91
C ARG A 115 -0.11 13.49 -7.76
N ASP A 116 0.10 12.86 -8.91
CA ASP A 116 -0.97 12.52 -9.85
C ASP A 116 -1.82 11.37 -9.27
N VAL A 117 -1.20 10.46 -8.50
CA VAL A 117 -1.91 9.42 -7.73
C VAL A 117 -2.81 10.04 -6.65
N ILE A 118 -2.30 11.03 -5.91
CA ILE A 118 -3.06 11.74 -4.87
C ILE A 118 -4.23 12.50 -5.49
N GLU A 119 -4.00 13.25 -6.57
CA GLU A 119 -5.05 13.97 -7.29
C GLU A 119 -6.13 13.00 -7.81
N SER A 120 -5.72 11.89 -8.43
CA SER A 120 -6.61 10.85 -8.92
C SER A 120 -7.45 10.23 -7.80
N LEU A 121 -6.86 9.96 -6.63
CA LEU A 121 -7.57 9.47 -5.46
C LEU A 121 -8.54 10.52 -4.91
N PHE A 122 -8.10 11.76 -4.76
CA PHE A 122 -8.93 12.86 -4.26
C PHE A 122 -10.16 13.06 -5.13
N ALA A 123 -10.01 13.04 -6.46
CA ALA A 123 -11.14 13.14 -7.37
C ALA A 123 -12.18 12.03 -7.17
N ARG A 124 -11.72 10.80 -6.93
CA ARG A 124 -12.60 9.65 -6.75
C ARG A 124 -13.33 9.66 -5.42
N VAL A 125 -12.65 10.09 -4.36
CA VAL A 125 -13.25 10.22 -3.03
C VAL A 125 -14.24 11.38 -2.98
N SER A 126 -13.90 12.52 -3.59
CA SER A 126 -14.75 13.72 -3.59
C SER A 126 -15.85 13.73 -4.65
N GLY A 127 -15.74 12.89 -5.68
CA GLY A 127 -16.57 12.95 -6.88
C GLY A 127 -16.24 14.14 -7.81
N ILE A 128 -15.15 14.86 -7.55
CA ILE A 128 -14.75 16.07 -8.30
C ILE A 128 -13.61 15.73 -9.25
N HIS A 129 -13.89 15.72 -10.55
CA HIS A 129 -12.85 15.57 -11.56
C HIS A 129 -12.05 16.87 -11.71
N HIS A 130 -10.80 16.92 -11.24
CA HIS A 130 -9.94 18.11 -11.33
C HIS A 130 -9.54 18.49 -12.77
N GLU A 131 -9.64 17.57 -13.72
CA GLU A 131 -9.44 17.83 -15.15
C GLU A 131 -10.68 18.44 -15.82
N ARG A 132 -11.83 18.45 -15.15
CA ARG A 132 -13.07 19.07 -15.63
C ARG A 132 -13.36 20.27 -14.74
N PRO A 133 -13.28 21.52 -15.25
CA PRO A 133 -13.49 22.69 -14.42
C PRO A 133 -14.86 22.62 -13.73
N LEU A 134 -14.86 22.69 -12.40
CA LEU A 134 -16.06 22.79 -11.59
C LEU A 134 -16.76 24.11 -11.96
N ARG A 135 -17.86 24.01 -12.72
CA ARG A 135 -18.62 25.18 -13.14
C ARG A 135 -19.73 25.45 -12.13
N LEU A 136 -19.47 26.38 -11.21
CA LEU A 136 -20.47 26.85 -10.25
C LEU A 136 -21.36 27.90 -10.91
N VAL A 137 -22.62 27.56 -11.19
CA VAL A 137 -23.60 28.51 -11.72
C VAL A 137 -24.43 29.04 -10.54
N ILE A 138 -24.29 30.33 -10.23
CA ILE A 138 -25.09 31.00 -9.20
C ILE A 138 -26.03 31.99 -9.88
N GLY A 139 -27.33 31.73 -9.78
CA GLY A 139 -28.37 32.78 -9.81
C GLY A 139 -28.68 33.48 -11.12
N ASP A 140 -28.06 33.12 -12.25
CA ASP A 140 -28.39 33.73 -13.55
C ASP A 140 -29.08 32.72 -14.49
N PRO A 141 -30.37 32.89 -14.82
CA PRO A 141 -31.08 32.02 -15.76
C PRO A 141 -30.48 32.02 -17.17
N ALA A 142 -29.76 33.07 -17.60
CA ALA A 142 -29.06 33.08 -18.88
C ALA A 142 -27.79 32.18 -18.86
N ALA A 143 -27.16 32.05 -17.69
CA ALA A 143 -26.01 31.17 -17.52
C ALA A 143 -26.39 29.68 -17.56
N HIS A 144 -27.61 29.30 -17.15
CA HIS A 144 -28.11 27.93 -17.28
C HIS A 144 -28.31 27.52 -18.75
N ALA A 145 -28.89 28.40 -19.59
CA ALA A 145 -29.14 28.10 -21.00
C ALA A 145 -27.85 27.90 -21.83
N ALA A 146 -26.78 28.62 -21.50
CA ALA A 146 -25.47 28.47 -22.15
C ALA A 146 -24.72 27.20 -21.70
N VAL A 147 -25.14 26.56 -20.61
CA VAL A 147 -24.55 25.32 -20.09
C VAL A 147 -25.17 24.11 -20.78
N ASP A 148 -26.48 24.09 -20.99
CA ASP A 148 -27.16 23.01 -21.71
C ASP A 148 -26.74 22.93 -23.19
N ALA A 149 -26.46 24.08 -23.82
CA ALA A 149 -25.97 24.13 -25.20
C ALA A 149 -24.55 23.58 -25.37
N GLY A 150 -23.67 23.74 -24.37
CA GLY A 150 -22.28 23.26 -24.41
C GLY A 150 -22.09 21.79 -24.03
N ALA A 151 -23.10 21.15 -23.42
CA ALA A 151 -23.07 19.73 -23.09
C ALA A 151 -23.36 18.82 -24.30
N ALA A 152 -24.01 19.36 -25.35
CA ALA A 152 -24.32 18.63 -26.57
C ALA A 152 -23.14 18.50 -27.54
N ASP A 153 -22.06 19.26 -27.36
CA ASP A 153 -20.90 19.31 -28.28
C ASP A 153 -19.72 18.41 -27.84
N LEU A 154 -19.94 17.46 -26.92
CA LEU A 154 -18.89 16.57 -26.37
C LEU A 154 -19.23 15.06 -26.48
N GLU A 155 -20.15 14.65 -27.37
CA GLU A 155 -20.31 13.25 -27.79
C GLU A 155 -19.32 12.83 -28.88
#